data_AF-A0A2N3BAD0-F1
#
_entry.id   AF-A0A2N3BAD0-F1
#
_cell.length_a   1.000
_cell.length_b   1.000
_cell.length_c   1.000
_cell.angle_alpha   90.00
_cell.angle_beta   90.00
_cell.angle_gamma   90.00
#
_symmetry.space_group_name_H-M   'P 1'
#
loop_
_entity.id
_entity.type
_entity.pdbx_description
1 polymer ?
#
loop_
_entity_poly.entity_id
_entity_poly.type
_entity_poly.pdbx_seq_one_letter_code
_entity_poly.pdbx_strand_id
1 'polypeptide(L)' 'MVAILREFTRPLIRLLEPPYAEVVWRAEILNHPLTRIAIDLGLSEQIVARRLQRGRRTLLHLVILTLQSTLAD' A
#
# COMPACT_ATOMS: atom_id res chain seq x y z
N MET A 1 -12.13 -0.37 -14.52
CA MET A 1 -12.31 -0.62 -13.06
C MET A 1 -10.99 -0.51 -12.28
N VAL A 2 -9.91 -1.19 -12.66
CA VAL A 2 -8.61 -1.16 -11.94
C VAL A 2 -7.90 0.20 -11.97
N ALA A 3 -8.03 0.98 -13.05
CA ALA A 3 -7.37 2.29 -13.17
C ALA A 3 -7.88 3.32 -12.14
N ILE A 4 -9.20 3.34 -11.89
CA ILE A 4 -9.85 4.24 -10.93
C ILE A 4 -9.33 3.96 -9.52
N LEU A 5 -9.27 2.69 -9.11
CA LEU A 5 -8.72 2.30 -7.81
C LEU A 5 -7.24 2.73 -7.65
N ARG A 6 -6.46 2.66 -8.73
CA ARG A 6 -5.05 3.06 -8.73
C ARG A 6 -4.88 4.56 -8.47
N GLU A 7 -5.78 5.39 -8.98
CA GLU A 7 -5.78 6.85 -8.82
C GLU A 7 -6.08 7.28 -7.38
N PHE A 8 -7.05 6.63 -6.73
CA PHE A 8 -7.37 6.84 -5.31
C PHE A 8 -6.33 6.26 -4.33
N THR A 9 -5.56 5.27 -4.77
CA THR A 9 -4.57 4.62 -3.90
C THR A 9 -3.29 5.48 -3.74
N ARG A 10 -2.89 6.26 -4.75
CA ARG A 10 -1.63 7.04 -4.70
C ARG A 10 -1.57 8.05 -3.55
N PRO A 11 -2.61 8.86 -3.26
CA PRO A 11 -2.59 9.79 -2.13
C PRO A 11 -2.51 9.05 -0.79
N LEU A 12 -3.24 7.94 -0.65
CA LEU A 12 -3.27 7.17 0.59
C LEU A 12 -1.94 6.48 0.88
N ILE A 13 -1.21 6.03 -0.14
CA ILE A 13 0.14 5.46 0.03
C ILE A 13 1.10 6.45 0.72
N ARG A 14 0.95 7.76 0.48
CA ARG A 14 1.79 8.79 1.12
C ARG A 14 1.57 8.91 2.63
N LEU A 15 0.46 8.37 3.15
CA LEU A 15 0.14 8.34 4.57
C LEU A 15 0.75 7.12 5.31
N LEU A 16 1.34 6.19 4.56
CA LEU A 16 2.02 5.04 5.15
C LEU A 16 3.44 5.41 5.59
N GLU A 17 3.95 4.72 6.61
CA GLU A 17 5.37 4.81 6.93
C GLU A 17 6.23 4.40 5.71
N PRO A 18 7.39 5.04 5.49
CA PRO A 18 8.20 4.86 4.28
C PRO A 18 8.48 3.38 3.91
N PRO A 19 8.83 2.49 4.87
CA PRO A 19 9.09 1.08 4.55
C PRO A 19 7.88 0.32 4.01
N TYR A 20 6.66 0.72 4.38
CA TYR A 20 5.42 0.11 3.88
C TYR A 20 4.97 0.80 2.59
N ALA A 21 5.08 2.13 2.52
CA ALA A 21 4.75 2.93 1.35
C ALA A 21 5.50 2.43 0.11
N GLU A 22 6.80 2.21 0.23
CA GLU A 22 7.66 1.77 -0.88
C GLU A 22 7.24 0.39 -1.42
N VAL A 23 6.95 -0.55 -0.52
CA VAL A 23 6.53 -1.91 -0.90
C VAL A 23 5.14 -1.90 -1.54
N VAL A 24 4.19 -1.15 -0.98
CA VAL A 24 2.84 -1.02 -1.53
C VAL A 24 2.86 -0.32 -2.89
N TRP A 25 3.67 0.73 -3.04
CA TRP A 25 3.82 1.42 -4.33
C TRP A 25 4.31 0.48 -5.42
N ARG A 26 5.40 -0.24 -5.18
CA ARG A 26 5.96 -1.17 -6.16
C ARG A 26 4.99 -2.31 -6.50
N ALA A 27 4.30 -2.86 -5.50
CA ALA A 27 3.37 -3.97 -5.71
C ALA A 27 2.08 -3.54 -6.42
N GLU A 28 1.41 -2.48 -5.95
CA GLU A 28 0.05 -2.13 -6.39
C GLU A 28 0.04 -1.12 -7.55
N ILE A 29 1.05 -0.24 -7.61
CA ILE A 29 1.11 0.83 -8.63
C ILE A 29 1.99 0.43 -9.79
N LEU A 30 3.13 -0.22 -9.53
CA LEU A 30 4.06 -0.66 -10.57
C LEU A 30 3.84 -2.13 -10.98
N ASN A 31 2.97 -2.87 -10.28
CA ASN A 31 2.74 -4.31 -10.49
C ASN A 31 4.01 -5.17 -10.42
N HIS A 32 5.01 -4.76 -9.63
CA HIS A 32 6.23 -5.55 -9.47
C HIS A 32 5.95 -6.81 -8.64
N PRO A 33 6.51 -7.98 -9.01
CA PRO A 33 6.41 -9.17 -8.18
C PRO A 33 7.24 -9.04 -6.90
N LEU A 34 6.83 -9.75 -5.84
CA LEU A 34 7.49 -9.68 -4.52
C LEU A 34 8.97 -10.06 -4.59
N THR A 35 9.31 -11.05 -5.41
CA THR A 35 10.68 -11.49 -5.71
C THR A 35 11.56 -10.33 -6.17
N ARG A 36 11.07 -9.56 -7.16
CA ARG A 36 11.78 -8.38 -7.68
C ARG A 36 11.90 -7.28 -6.63
N ILE A 37 10.83 -7.01 -5.88
CA ILE A 37 10.85 -5.99 -4.82
C ILE A 37 11.86 -6.38 -3.73
N ALA A 38 11.94 -7.65 -3.37
CA ALA A 38 12.88 -8.18 -2.39
C ALA A 38 14.33 -7.96 -2.83
N ILE A 39 14.64 -8.28 -4.09
CA ILE A 39 15.95 -8.04 -4.70
C ILE A 39 16.29 -6.55 -4.70
N ASP A 40 15.39 -5.71 -5.22
CA ASP A 40 15.59 -4.26 -5.34
C ASP A 40 15.84 -3.58 -3.98
N LEU A 41 15.23 -4.08 -2.91
CA LEU A 41 15.33 -3.51 -1.57
C LEU A 41 16.38 -4.19 -0.67
N GLY A 42 17.06 -5.23 -1.15
CA GLY A 42 17.99 -6.02 -0.33
C GLY A 42 17.31 -6.72 0.86
N LEU A 43 16.07 -7.18 0.68
CA LEU A 43 15.25 -7.81 1.71
C LEU A 43 14.90 -9.25 1.31
N SER A 44 14.42 -10.05 2.27
CA SER A 44 13.77 -11.32 1.93
C SER A 44 12.32 -11.09 1.47
N GLU A 45 11.82 -11.97 0.61
CA GLU A 45 10.43 -11.94 0.16
C GLU A 45 9.43 -11.99 1.32
N GLN A 46 9.75 -12.68 2.41
CA GLN A 46 8.91 -12.70 3.61
C GLN A 46 8.80 -11.32 4.28
N ILE A 47 9.90 -10.56 4.35
CA ILE A 47 9.86 -9.19 4.89
C ILE A 47 9.01 -8.32 3.98
N VAL A 48 9.17 -8.43 2.66
CA VAL A 48 8.35 -7.69 1.69
C VAL A 48 6.87 -8.06 1.83
N ALA A 49 6.54 -9.35 1.90
CA ALA A 49 5.16 -9.82 2.07
C ALA A 49 4.52 -9.28 3.36
N ARG A 50 5.25 -9.31 4.49
CA ARG A 50 4.76 -8.75 5.77
C ARG A 50 4.56 -7.24 5.68
N ARG A 51 5.48 -6.50 5.07
CA ARG A 51 5.37 -5.05 4.85
C ARG A 51 4.18 -4.71 3.96
N LEU A 52 3.97 -5.47 2.89
CA LEU A 52 2.83 -5.31 1.99
C LEU A 52 1.50 -5.56 2.73
N GLN A 53 1.41 -6.66 3.50
CA GLN A 53 0.21 -6.98 4.28
C GLN A 53 -0.12 -5.88 5.30
N ARG A 54 0.89 -5.37 6.02
CA ARG A 54 0.70 -4.26 6.96
C ARG A 54 0.28 -2.98 6.25
N GLY A 55 0.96 -2.61 5.17
CA GLY A 55 0.61 -1.44 4.36
C GLY A 55 -0.83 -1.48 3.87
N ARG A 56 -1.28 -2.60 3.29
CA ARG A 56 -2.67 -2.82 2.87
C ARG A 56 -3.66 -2.65 4.02
N ARG A 57 -3.36 -3.21 5.20
CA ARG A 57 -4.22 -3.08 6.38
C ARG A 57 -4.33 -1.63 6.86
N THR A 58 -3.23 -0.89 6.86
CA THR A 58 -3.24 0.54 7.22
C THR A 58 -4.05 1.34 6.20
N LEU A 59 -3.89 1.10 4.91
CA LEU A 59 -4.71 1.76 3.88
C LEU A 59 -6.20 1.50 4.08
N LEU A 60 -6.58 0.25 4.35
CA LEU A 60 -7.97 -0.09 4.63
C LEU A 60 -8.50 0.66 5.86
N HIS A 61 -7.71 0.75 6.92
CA HIS A 61 -8.09 1.47 8.12
C HIS A 61 -8.28 2.97 7.85
N LEU A 62 -7.37 3.59 7.09
CA LEU A 62 -7.49 4.99 6.69
C LEU A 62 -8.78 5.24 5.89
N VAL A 63 -9.11 4.36 4.94
CA VAL A 63 -10.36 4.46 4.18
C VAL A 63 -11.58 4.38 5.09
N ILE A 64 -11.61 3.41 6.02
CA ILE A 64 -12.72 3.27 6.97
C ILE A 64 -12.89 4.55 7.81
N LEU A 65 -11.79 5.10 8.35
CA LEU A 65 -11.84 6.32 9.15
C LEU A 65 -12.37 7.52 8.34
N THR A 66 -11.90 7.69 7.10
CA THR A 66 -12.41 8.76 6.22
C THR A 66 -13.88 8.60 5.89
N LEU A 67 -14.37 7.38 5.68
CA LEU A 67 -15.79 7.14 5.41
C LEU A 67 -16.65 7.39 6.66
N GLN A 68 -16.17 7.00 7.84
CA GLN A 68 -16.87 7.26 9.10
C GLN A 68 -16.98 8.74 9.43
N SER A 69 -15.92 9.53 9.20
CA SER A 69 -15.98 10.98 9.41
C SER A 69 -16.97 11.64 8.45
N THR A 70 -17.02 11.20 7.19
CA THR A 70 -17.92 11.77 6.18
C THR A 70 -19.40 11.42 6.40
N LEU A 71 -19.70 10.38 7.19
CA LEU A 71 -21.06 9.97 7.55
C LEU A 71 -21.54 10.59 8.88
N ALA A 72 -20.62 11.20 9.64
CA ALA A 72 -20.91 11.84 10.92
C ALA A 72 -21.14 13.37 10.80
N ASP A 73 -20.81 13.93 9.64
CA ASP A 73 -21.11 15.31 9.21
C ASP A 73 -22.40 15.36 8.36
#